data_AF-A0A3D0DLM5-F1
#
_entry.id   AF-A0A3D0DLM5-F1
#
_cell.length_a   1.000
_cell.length_b   1.000
_cell.length_c   1.000
_cell.angle_alpha   90.00
_cell.angle_beta   90.00
_cell.angle_gamma   90.00
#
_symmetry.space_group_name_H-M   'P 1'
#
loop_
_entity.id
_entity.type
_entity.pdbx_description
1 polymer ?
#
loop_
_entity_poly.entity_id
_entity_poly.type
_entity_poly.pdbx_seq_one_letter_code
_entity_poly.pdbx_strand_id
1 'polypeptide(L)'
;MLFYTDSTNNKRILSDEKWIGFIIGQIIDNSIKYAKEYESLRINIYTSVLEKSVSLIIEDNGIGMKSSEISKAFDKGFTGTNGRNGKASTGIGSLSL
;
A
#
# COMPACT_ATOMS: atom_id res chain seq x y z
N MET A 1 11.66 1.41 -18.24
CA MET A 1 10.41 0.83 -18.80
C MET A 1 10.51 -0.67 -18.63
N LEU A 2 10.04 -1.16 -17.49
CA LEU A 2 9.99 -2.59 -17.21
C LEU A 2 8.62 -3.13 -17.58
N PHE A 3 8.62 -4.42 -17.92
CA PHE A 3 7.43 -5.17 -18.21
C PHE A 3 7.25 -6.17 -17.08
N TYR A 4 6.22 -6.00 -16.26
CA TYR A 4 5.82 -7.03 -15.32
C TYR A 4 5.01 -8.09 -16.07
N THR A 5 5.36 -9.36 -15.88
CA THR A 5 4.70 -10.50 -16.51
C THR A 5 3.79 -11.16 -15.48
N ASP A 6 2.48 -11.11 -15.72
CA ASP A 6 1.55 -12.03 -15.07
C ASP A 6 1.78 -13.45 -15.65
N SER A 7 2.12 -14.38 -14.75
CA SER A 7 2.41 -15.80 -15.05
C SER A 7 1.24 -16.58 -15.66
N THR A 8 0.03 -16.02 -15.67
CA THR A 8 -1.17 -16.70 -16.20
C THR A 8 -1.74 -16.11 -17.48
N ASN A 9 -1.39 -14.87 -17.86
CA ASN A 9 -1.97 -14.23 -19.05
C ASN A 9 -1.06 -13.25 -19.83
N ASN A 10 0.23 -13.17 -19.53
CA ASN A 10 1.23 -12.43 -20.32
C ASN A 10 0.84 -10.97 -20.66
N LYS A 11 0.06 -10.31 -19.78
CA LYS A 11 -0.35 -8.91 -19.94
C LYS A 11 0.73 -7.97 -19.42
N ARG A 12 1.19 -7.08 -20.29
CA ARG A 12 2.25 -6.10 -20.01
C ARG A 12 1.62 -4.73 -19.77
N ILE A 13 1.82 -4.17 -18.58
CA ILE A 13 1.35 -2.82 -18.24
C ILE A 13 2.50 -1.83 -18.45
N LEU A 14 2.23 -0.75 -19.16
CA LEU A 14 3.17 0.37 -19.28
C LEU A 14 3.02 1.28 -18.06
N SER A 15 4.09 1.46 -17.31
CA SER A 15 4.10 2.31 -16.12
C SER A 15 5.48 2.94 -15.87
N ASP A 16 5.50 3.99 -15.04
CA ASP A 16 6.73 4.49 -14.47
C ASP A 16 7.18 3.59 -13.30
N GLU A 17 8.25 2.86 -13.53
CA GLU A 17 8.85 1.92 -12.59
C GLU A 17 9.23 2.57 -11.25
N LYS A 18 9.76 3.79 -11.27
CA LYS A 18 10.19 4.47 -10.05
C LYS A 18 8.99 4.85 -9.21
N TRP A 19 7.95 5.38 -9.84
CA TRP A 19 6.73 5.77 -9.14
C TRP A 19 5.96 4.57 -8.59
N ILE A 20 5.85 3.48 -9.36
CA ILE A 20 5.22 2.24 -8.85
C ILE A 20 6.02 1.66 -7.69
N GLY A 21 7.34 1.54 -7.82
CA GLY A 21 8.20 1.03 -6.75
C GLY A 21 8.09 1.88 -5.48
N PHE A 22 8.04 3.20 -5.63
CA PHE A 22 7.83 4.11 -4.50
C PHE A 22 6.47 3.90 -3.82
N ILE A 23 5.37 3.82 -4.58
CA ILE A 23 4.02 3.62 -4.02
C ILE A 23 3.93 2.28 -3.29
N ILE A 24 4.43 1.20 -3.90
CA ILE A 24 4.44 -0.12 -3.27
C ILE A 24 5.28 -0.10 -1.99
N GLY A 25 6.46 0.53 -2.02
CA GLY A 25 7.32 0.69 -0.84
C GLY A 25 6.59 1.37 0.32
N GLN A 26 5.88 2.47 0.05
CA GLN A 26 5.10 3.18 1.08
C GLN A 26 3.99 2.30 1.68
N ILE A 27 3.34 1.46 0.88
CA ILE A 27 2.31 0.53 1.36
C ILE A 27 2.95 -0.53 2.27
N ILE A 28 4.06 -1.14 1.85
CA ILE A 28 4.78 -2.15 2.64
C ILE A 28 5.31 -1.57 3.96
N ASP A 29 5.90 -0.37 3.92
CA ASP A 29 6.38 0.31 5.12
C ASP A 29 5.25 0.57 6.12
N ASN A 30 4.06 0.95 5.62
CA ASN A 30 2.88 1.08 6.45
C ASN A 30 2.44 -0.28 7.04
N SER A 31 2.34 -1.33 6.22
CA SER A 31 1.97 -2.67 6.73
C SER A 31 2.92 -3.17 7.83
N ILE A 32 4.22 -2.86 7.74
CA ILE A 32 5.22 -3.17 8.79
C ILE A 32 5.02 -2.29 10.02
N LYS A 33 4.89 -0.96 9.83
CA LYS A 33 4.72 0.02 10.92
C LYS A 33 3.48 -0.28 11.76
N TYR A 34 2.44 -0.83 11.15
CA TYR A 34 1.12 -1.05 11.75
C TYR A 34 0.77 -2.54 11.90
N ALA A 35 1.78 -3.40 11.91
CA ALA A 35 1.63 -4.82 12.22
C ALA A 35 1.13 -5.02 13.66
N LYS A 36 0.32 -6.05 13.89
CA LYS A 36 -0.14 -6.44 15.24
C LYS A 36 1.00 -7.09 16.01
N GLU A 37 1.18 -6.74 17.28
CA GLU A 37 2.26 -7.30 18.11
C GLU A 37 2.10 -8.81 18.40
N TYR A 38 0.87 -9.31 18.42
CA TYR A 38 0.53 -10.68 18.82
C TYR A 38 0.28 -11.63 17.64
N GLU A 39 0.50 -11.19 16.40
CA GLU A 39 0.26 -11.99 15.20
C GLU A 39 1.38 -11.74 14.17
N SER A 40 1.84 -12.78 13.48
CA SER A 40 2.78 -12.60 12.38
C SER A 40 2.15 -11.78 11.25
N LEU A 41 2.87 -10.77 10.78
CA LEU A 41 2.49 -9.97 9.62
C LEU A 41 2.38 -10.88 8.38
N ARG A 42 1.23 -10.83 7.73
CA ARG A 42 0.98 -11.45 6.42
C ARG A 42 0.66 -10.34 5.44
N ILE A 43 1.36 -10.33 4.32
CA ILE A 43 1.09 -9.43 3.20
C ILE A 43 0.83 -10.29 1.96
N ASN A 44 -0.35 -10.15 1.38
CA ASN A 44 -0.72 -10.80 0.12
C ASN A 44 -0.63 -9.76 -1.00
N ILE A 45 0.09 -10.07 -2.08
CA ILE A 45 0.21 -9.21 -3.25
C ILE A 45 -0.20 -10.01 -4.46
N TYR A 46 -1.22 -9.54 -5.19
CA TYR A 46 -1.73 -10.23 -6.36
C TYR A 46 -2.39 -9.24 -7.32
N THR A 47 -2.61 -9.69 -8.55
CA THR A 47 -3.29 -8.90 -9.58
C THR A 47 -4.64 -9.51 -9.94
N SER A 48 -5.65 -8.67 -10.14
CA SER A 48 -6.93 -9.06 -10.72
C SER A 48 -7.12 -8.38 -12.06
N VAL A 49 -7.45 -9.16 -13.08
CA VAL A 49 -7.70 -8.63 -14.43
C VAL A 49 -9.15 -8.17 -14.51
N LEU A 50 -9.33 -6.89 -14.83
CA LEU A 50 -10.62 -6.30 -15.16
C LEU A 50 -10.76 -6.18 -16.68
N GLU A 51 -11.96 -5.88 -17.18
CA GLU A 51 -12.23 -5.82 -18.63
C GLU A 51 -11.27 -4.90 -19.39
N LYS A 52 -10.88 -3.76 -18.80
CA LYS A 52 -10.05 -2.72 -19.42
C LYS A 52 -8.83 -2.31 -18.60
N SER A 53 -8.54 -3.01 -17.51
CA SER A 53 -7.47 -2.65 -16.60
C SER A 53 -6.98 -3.87 -15.82
N VAL A 54 -5.89 -3.68 -15.08
CA VAL A 54 -5.41 -4.64 -14.10
C VAL A 54 -5.38 -3.92 -12.77
N SER A 55 -5.99 -4.51 -11.75
CA SER A 55 -5.89 -4.06 -10.37
C SER A 55 -4.71 -4.78 -9.71
N LEU A 56 -3.77 -4.03 -9.16
CA LEU A 56 -2.80 -4.53 -8.19
C LEU A 56 -3.46 -4.45 -6.81
N ILE A 57 -3.54 -5.57 -6.12
CA ILE A 57 -4.12 -5.68 -4.77
C ILE A 57 -3.00 -6.04 -3.81
N ILE A 58 -2.93 -5.29 -2.70
CA ILE A 58 -2.01 -5.51 -1.57
C ILE A 58 -2.89 -5.56 -0.32
N GLU A 59 -2.88 -6.69 0.37
CA GLU A 59 -3.65 -6.90 1.61
C GLU A 59 -2.70 -7.22 2.75
N ASP A 60 -2.90 -6.62 3.92
CA ASP A 60 -2.20 -6.97 5.15
C ASP A 60 -3.17 -7.31 6.29
N ASN A 61 -2.68 -8.01 7.31
CA ASN A 61 -3.43 -8.36 8.52
C ASN A 61 -3.12 -7.43 9.71
N GLY A 62 -2.66 -6.19 9.45
CA GLY A 62 -2.31 -5.21 10.45
C GLY A 62 -3.50 -4.76 11.31
N ILE A 63 -3.27 -3.74 12.15
CA ILE A 63 -4.29 -3.17 13.03
C ILE A 63 -5.46 -2.53 12.25
N GLY A 64 -5.25 -2.21 10.98
CA GLY A 64 -6.23 -1.56 10.11
C GLY A 64 -6.43 -0.08 10.44
N MET A 65 -7.39 0.53 9.75
CA MET A 65 -7.75 1.94 9.89
C MET A 65 -9.26 2.07 10.08
N LYS A 66 -9.71 3.08 10.83
CA LYS A 66 -11.15 3.37 10.95
C LYS A 66 -11.70 3.80 9.60
N SER A 67 -12.91 3.34 9.25
CA SER A 67 -13.57 3.69 7.98
C SER A 67 -13.68 5.20 7.74
N SER A 68 -13.85 5.99 8.80
CA SER A 68 -13.88 7.46 8.77
C SER A 68 -12.53 8.13 8.46
N GLU A 69 -11.43 7.39 8.55
CA GLU A 69 -10.05 7.87 8.33
C GLU A 69 -9.52 7.47 6.94
N ILE A 70 -10.14 6.48 6.28
CA ILE A 70 -9.73 5.99 4.95
C ILE A 70 -9.68 7.13 3.92
N SER A 71 -10.68 8.01 3.93
CA SER A 71 -10.73 9.15 3.00
C SER A 71 -9.63 10.17 3.26
N LYS A 72 -9.16 10.28 4.50
CA LYS A 72 -8.11 11.21 4.94
C LYS A 72 -6.71 10.63 4.83
N ALA A 73 -6.59 9.32 4.65
CA ALA A 73 -5.30 8.64 4.51
C ALA A 73 -4.48 9.24 3.34
N PHE A 74 -5.17 9.70 2.29
CA PHE A 74 -4.57 10.34 1.12
C PHE A 74 -4.32 11.84 1.30
N ASP A 75 -4.74 12.44 2.42
CA ASP A 75 -4.48 13.85 2.71
C ASP A 75 -3.03 14.05 3.14
N LYS A 76 -2.42 15.12 2.63
CA LYS A 76 -1.03 15.44 2.92
C LYS A 76 -0.83 15.68 4.42
N GLY A 77 0.00 14.84 5.05
CA GLY A 77 0.36 14.96 6.46
C GLY A 77 -0.62 14.31 7.43
N PHE A 78 -1.55 13.49 6.94
CA PHE A 78 -2.41 12.69 7.81
C PHE A 78 -1.60 11.61 8.54
N THR A 79 -1.92 11.42 9.82
CA THR A 79 -1.46 10.28 10.62
C THR A 79 -2.68 9.78 11.38
N GLY A 80 -3.06 8.52 11.15
CA GLY A 80 -4.24 7.92 11.76
C GLY A 80 -4.17 7.90 13.28
N THR A 81 -5.33 7.78 13.94
CA THR A 81 -5.38 7.67 15.40
C THR A 81 -4.59 6.46 15.94
N ASN A 82 -4.41 5.43 15.11
CA ASN A 82 -3.60 4.24 15.41
C ASN A 82 -2.08 4.47 15.36
N GLY A 83 -1.59 5.57 14.78
CA GLY A 83 -0.17 5.95 14.70
C GLY A 83 0.32 6.93 15.77
N ARG A 84 -0.55 7.32 16.73
CA ARG A 84 -0.27 8.43 17.66
C ARG A 84 0.76 8.11 18.76
N ASN A 85 1.25 6.87 18.84
CA ASN A 85 2.24 6.42 19.82
C ASN A 85 3.69 6.29 19.28
N GLY A 86 3.98 6.65 18.02
CA GLY A 86 5.35 6.56 17.52
C GLY A 86 5.61 7.33 16.22
N LYS A 87 6.52 8.31 16.32
CA LYS A 87 7.25 9.05 15.28
C LYS A 87 6.45 9.44 14.02
N ALA A 88 6.17 10.74 13.92
CA ALA A 88 5.67 11.39 12.71
C ALA A 88 6.59 11.12 11.50
N SER A 89 6.00 10.75 10.36
CA SER A 89 6.70 10.64 9.08
C SER A 89 6.77 12.02 8.42
N THR A 90 7.96 12.62 8.39
CA THR A 90 8.24 13.86 7.65
C THR A 90 8.49 13.53 6.19
N GLY A 91 7.47 13.66 5.34
CA GLY A 91 7.62 13.52 3.90
C GLY A 91 6.42 14.08 3.15
N ILE A 92 6.66 15.07 2.28
CA ILE A 92 5.67 15.68 1.39
C ILE A 92 4.93 14.58 0.62
N GLY A 93 3.63 14.39 0.90
CA GLY A 93 2.77 13.43 0.18
C GLY A 93 2.62 12.04 0.81
N SER A 94 3.03 11.84 2.06
CA SER A 94 3.05 10.52 2.70
C SER A 94 1.67 10.09 3.23
N LEU A 95 1.08 9.07 2.61
CA LEU A 95 0.10 8.17 3.23
C LEU A 95 0.77 7.52 4.45
N SER A 96 0.44 7.96 5.66
CA SER A 96 0.76 7.24 6.91
C SER A 96 -0.54 6.63 7.40
N LEU A 97 -0.66 5.30 7.28
CA LEU A 97 -1.84 4.54 7.72
C LEU A 97 -1.86 4.34 9.24
#